data_AF-A0A645CVB8-F1
#
_entry.id   AF-A0A645CVB8-F1
#
_cell.length_a   1.000
_cell.length_b   1.000
_cell.length_c   1.000
_cell.angle_alpha   90.00
_cell.angle_beta   90.00
_cell.angle_gamma   90.00
#
_symmetry.space_group_name_H-M   'P 1'
#
loop_
_entity.id
_entity.type
_entity.pdbx_description
1 polymer ?
#
loop_
_entity_poly.entity_id
_entity_poly.type
_entity_poly.pdbx_seq_one_letter_code
_entity_poly.pdbx_strand_id
1 'polypeptide(L)'
;MINIGIEPEKGTPLYQETYQLLSQSDLNFVGNVEARELFLGDIDVAVCDGFTGNIILKLTEGLAKNFGEMIKQELTSDFRGTLGALLAKPSLTRFKSRLDYREYGAAPLLGVQGICLKGHGSSNARAIYSALRVAKEFVDSQLIAEFTEKMKS
;
A
#
# COMPACT_ATOMS: atom_id res chain seq x y z
N MET A 1 13.33 -3.46 -3.45
CA MET A 1 13.52 -2.18 -2.74
C MET A 1 13.17 -1.04 -3.71
N ILE A 2 12.36 -0.08 -3.30
CA ILE A 2 11.96 1.04 -4.16
C ILE A 2 13.19 1.89 -4.47
N ASN A 3 13.44 2.18 -5.74
CA ASN A 3 14.61 2.93 -6.15
C ASN A 3 14.36 3.69 -7.47
N ILE A 4 15.35 4.48 -7.89
CA ILE A 4 15.31 5.30 -9.12
C ILE A 4 15.72 4.54 -10.39
N GLY A 5 16.09 3.27 -10.26
CA GLY A 5 16.47 2.37 -11.35
C GLY A 5 16.69 0.96 -10.81
N ILE A 6 16.76 -0.01 -11.72
CA ILE A 6 16.84 -1.44 -11.38
C ILE A 6 18.26 -1.91 -11.03
N GLU A 7 19.28 -1.15 -11.42
CA GLU A 7 20.67 -1.54 -11.24
C GLU A 7 21.10 -1.41 -9.77
N PRO A 8 21.96 -2.31 -9.24
CA PRO A 8 22.37 -2.33 -7.83
C PRO A 8 22.98 -1.01 -7.32
N GLU A 9 23.68 -0.29 -8.19
CA GLU A 9 24.35 0.98 -7.88
C GLU A 9 23.42 2.19 -7.84
N LYS A 10 22.12 2.03 -8.13
CA LYS A 10 21.18 3.15 -8.12
C LYS A 10 20.76 3.55 -6.71
N GLY A 11 20.48 4.84 -6.55
CA GLY A 11 20.04 5.43 -5.29
C GLY A 11 21.16 6.15 -4.54
N THR A 12 20.84 6.62 -3.34
CA THR A 12 21.82 7.26 -2.46
C THR A 12 22.71 6.21 -1.80
N PRO A 13 23.82 6.58 -1.12
CA PRO A 13 24.66 5.63 -0.40
C PRO A 13 23.87 4.73 0.57
N LEU A 14 22.85 5.28 1.24
CA LEU A 14 21.93 4.49 2.09
C LEU A 14 21.27 3.35 1.31
N TYR A 15 20.76 3.63 0.11
CA TYR A 15 20.12 2.62 -0.73
C TYR A 15 21.13 1.60 -1.25
N GLN A 16 22.33 2.03 -1.66
CA GLN A 16 23.39 1.12 -2.11
C GLN A 16 23.85 0.18 -0.98
N GLU A 17 24.04 0.70 0.23
CA GLU A 17 24.38 -0.11 1.42
C GLU A 17 23.23 -1.07 1.78
N THR A 18 21.99 -0.58 1.76
CA THR A 18 20.80 -1.42 2.04
C THR A 18 20.65 -2.54 1.01
N TYR A 19 20.96 -2.28 -0.27
CA TYR A 19 20.95 -3.30 -1.31
C TYR A 19 21.93 -4.43 -0.97
N GLN A 20 23.15 -4.10 -0.54
CA GLN A 20 24.16 -5.09 -0.16
C GLN A 20 23.67 -5.94 1.02
N LEU A 21 23.11 -5.31 2.05
CA LEU A 21 22.59 -6.02 3.23
C LEU A 21 21.42 -6.95 2.87
N LEU A 22 20.46 -6.47 2.08
CA LEU A 22 19.30 -7.28 1.66
C LEU A 22 19.72 -8.44 0.75
N SER A 23 20.70 -8.23 -0.12
CA SER A 23 21.24 -9.29 -1.00
C SER A 23 21.97 -10.40 -0.25
N GLN A 24 22.41 -10.14 0.98
CA GLN A 24 23.08 -11.10 1.87
C GLN A 24 22.13 -11.69 2.92
N SER A 25 20.87 -11.27 2.94
CA SER A 25 19.87 -11.76 3.90
C SER A 25 19.21 -13.05 3.42
N ASP A 26 18.52 -13.74 4.34
CA ASP A 26 17.69 -14.92 4.01
C ASP A 26 16.34 -14.57 3.35
N LEU A 27 16.12 -13.29 3.00
CA LEU A 27 14.90 -12.85 2.32
C LEU A 27 14.95 -13.19 0.84
N ASN A 28 13.78 -13.41 0.23
CA ASN A 28 13.64 -13.48 -1.23
C ASN A 28 13.77 -12.07 -1.85
N PHE A 29 14.99 -11.51 -1.82
CA PHE A 29 15.25 -10.16 -2.31
C PHE A 29 15.39 -10.14 -3.84
N VAL A 30 14.37 -9.63 -4.52
CA VAL A 30 14.33 -9.53 -6.00
C VAL A 30 15.06 -8.32 -6.57
N GLY A 31 15.73 -7.51 -5.74
CA GLY A 31 16.52 -6.36 -6.17
C GLY A 31 15.80 -5.01 -6.09
N ASN A 32 16.25 -4.05 -6.90
CA ASN A 32 15.68 -2.71 -7.00
C ASN A 32 14.45 -2.72 -7.90
N VAL A 33 13.49 -1.86 -7.56
CA VAL A 33 12.19 -1.74 -8.24
C VAL A 33 11.90 -0.27 -8.46
N GLU A 34 11.52 0.11 -9.68
CA GLU A 34 11.10 1.47 -9.97
C GLU A 34 9.64 1.71 -9.54
N ALA A 35 9.32 2.93 -9.12
CA ALA A 35 7.99 3.25 -8.59
C ALA A 35 6.83 2.96 -9.57
N ARG A 36 7.09 2.97 -10.89
CA ARG A 36 6.10 2.63 -11.93
C ARG A 36 5.68 1.16 -11.94
N GLU A 37 6.51 0.28 -11.37
CA GLU A 37 6.29 -1.17 -11.38
C GLU A 37 5.51 -1.66 -10.16
N LEU A 38 5.34 -0.80 -9.14
CA LEU A 38 4.70 -1.14 -7.87
C LEU A 38 3.27 -1.69 -7.98
N PHE A 39 2.58 -1.40 -9.09
CA PHE A 39 1.19 -1.81 -9.31
C PHE A 39 1.05 -2.94 -10.34
N LEU A 40 2.15 -3.54 -10.82
CA LEU A 40 2.11 -4.59 -11.84
C LEU A 40 1.85 -5.99 -11.25
N GLY A 41 2.06 -6.17 -9.95
CA GLY A 41 1.75 -7.42 -9.24
C GLY A 41 2.91 -8.41 -9.13
N ASP A 42 4.09 -8.05 -9.62
CA ASP A 42 5.27 -8.92 -9.61
C ASP A 42 6.02 -8.95 -8.26
N ILE A 43 5.59 -8.13 -7.29
CA ILE A 43 6.26 -7.94 -5.99
C ILE A 43 5.24 -7.95 -4.87
N ASP A 44 5.49 -8.78 -3.85
CA ASP A 44 4.65 -8.85 -2.65
C ASP A 44 4.95 -7.75 -1.63
N VAL A 45 6.23 -7.39 -1.47
CA VAL A 45 6.69 -6.41 -0.46
C VAL A 45 7.68 -5.42 -1.07
N ALA A 46 7.31 -4.15 -1.07
CA ALA A 46 8.17 -3.04 -1.45
C ALA A 46 8.70 -2.30 -0.21
N VAL A 47 10.02 -2.17 -0.09
CA VAL A 47 10.69 -1.51 1.05
C VAL A 47 11.27 -0.16 0.61
N CYS A 48 11.11 0.85 1.46
CA CYS A 48 11.69 2.20 1.32
C CYS A 48 11.81 2.88 2.68
N ASP A 49 12.50 4.03 2.72
CA ASP A 49 12.48 4.90 3.89
C ASP A 49 11.11 5.59 4.09
N GLY A 50 10.86 6.06 5.31
CA GLY A 50 9.57 6.65 5.67
C GLY A 50 9.21 7.94 4.93
N PHE A 51 10.19 8.71 4.45
CA PHE A 51 9.94 9.91 3.64
C PHE A 51 9.48 9.51 2.25
N THR A 52 10.22 8.63 1.59
CA THR A 52 9.89 8.11 0.25
C THR A 52 8.54 7.39 0.24
N GLY A 53 8.29 6.50 1.21
CA GLY A 53 7.02 5.78 1.33
C GLY A 53 5.83 6.71 1.55
N ASN A 54 5.98 7.77 2.36
CA ASN A 54 4.91 8.74 2.59
C ASN A 54 4.60 9.59 1.36
N ILE A 55 5.61 9.93 0.56
CA ILE A 55 5.40 10.61 -0.74
C ILE A 55 4.62 9.71 -1.68
N ILE A 56 5.06 8.44 -1.84
CA ILE A 56 4.39 7.48 -2.73
C ILE A 56 2.95 7.28 -2.29
N LEU A 57 2.70 7.02 -1.00
CA LEU A 57 1.36 6.81 -0.47
C LEU A 57 0.43 7.99 -0.78
N LYS A 58 0.86 9.21 -0.44
CA LYS A 58 0.05 10.43 -0.67
C LYS A 58 -0.15 10.73 -2.15
N LEU A 59 0.86 10.46 -2.99
CA LEU A 59 0.74 10.60 -4.44
C LEU A 59 -0.31 9.62 -4.98
N THR A 60 -0.24 8.35 -4.59
CA THR A 60 -1.20 7.32 -5.01
C THR A 60 -2.61 7.64 -4.53
N GLU A 61 -2.80 8.08 -3.29
CA GLU A 61 -4.09 8.52 -2.75
C GLU A 61 -4.66 9.71 -3.54
N GLY A 62 -3.82 10.72 -3.82
CA GLY A 62 -4.21 11.90 -4.58
C GLY A 62 -4.57 11.58 -6.03
N LEU A 63 -3.77 10.74 -6.69
CA LEU A 63 -4.03 10.27 -8.05
C LEU A 63 -5.34 9.49 -8.12
N ALA A 64 -5.55 8.50 -7.24
CA ALA A 64 -6.76 7.70 -7.23
C ALA A 64 -8.03 8.56 -7.05
N LYS A 65 -7.98 9.54 -6.14
CA LYS A 65 -9.08 10.49 -5.92
C LYS A 65 -9.33 11.36 -7.15
N ASN A 66 -8.31 12.04 -7.65
CA ASN A 66 -8.44 12.99 -8.76
C ASN A 66 -8.88 12.30 -10.05
N PHE A 67 -8.28 11.14 -10.38
CA PHE A 67 -8.68 10.37 -11.55
C PHE A 67 -10.12 9.86 -11.44
N GLY A 68 -10.53 9.41 -10.24
CA GLY A 68 -11.93 9.01 -10.01
C GLY A 68 -12.91 10.17 -10.20
N GLU A 69 -12.54 11.38 -9.80
CA GLU A 69 -13.35 12.59 -10.02
C GLU A 69 -13.39 12.99 -11.50
N MET A 70 -12.26 12.95 -12.21
CA MET A 70 -12.18 13.24 -13.65
C MET A 70 -13.02 12.26 -14.47
N ILE A 71 -12.91 10.95 -14.20
CA ILE A 71 -13.74 9.92 -14.86
C ILE A 71 -15.22 10.18 -14.61
N LYS A 72 -15.59 10.50 -13.37
CA LYS A 72 -16.98 10.81 -13.02
C LYS A 72 -17.48 12.03 -13.78
N GLN A 73 -16.70 13.10 -13.83
CA GLN A 73 -17.07 14.34 -14.55
C GLN A 73 -17.31 14.03 -16.03
N GLU A 74 -16.37 13.34 -16.68
CA GLU A 74 -16.48 12.99 -18.11
C GLU A 74 -17.69 12.08 -18.38
N LEU A 75 -17.91 11.06 -17.55
CA LEU A 75 -19.06 10.16 -17.67
C LEU A 75 -20.42 10.83 -17.41
N THR A 76 -20.44 12.01 -16.80
CA THR A 76 -21.68 12.76 -16.50
C THR A 76 -21.81 14.06 -17.31
N SER A 77 -20.91 14.28 -18.26
CA SER A 77 -20.87 15.52 -19.06
C SER A 77 -22.05 15.65 -20.02
N ASP A 78 -22.57 14.52 -20.52
CA ASP A 78 -23.72 14.47 -21.42
C ASP A 78 -24.67 13.29 -21.16
N PHE A 79 -25.80 13.28 -21.88
CA PHE A 79 -26.83 12.26 -21.74
C PHE A 79 -26.35 10.84 -22.12
N ARG A 80 -25.50 10.71 -23.14
CA ARG A 80 -24.98 9.41 -23.59
C ARG A 80 -23.98 8.85 -22.58
N GLY A 81 -23.07 9.68 -22.09
CA GLY A 81 -22.14 9.34 -21.02
C GLY A 81 -22.88 8.90 -19.77
N THR A 82 -23.92 9.65 -19.37
CA THR A 82 -24.71 9.34 -18.17
C THR A 82 -25.41 7.98 -18.30
N LEU A 83 -25.97 7.68 -19.47
CA LEU A 83 -26.60 6.38 -19.74
C LEU A 83 -25.57 5.24 -19.71
N GLY A 84 -24.40 5.44 -20.32
CA GLY A 84 -23.29 4.49 -20.27
C GLY A 84 -22.79 4.23 -18.84
N ALA A 85 -22.67 5.29 -18.04
CA ALA A 85 -22.28 5.20 -16.63
C ALA A 85 -23.31 4.44 -15.79
N LEU A 86 -24.61 4.60 -16.09
CA LEU A 86 -25.66 3.85 -15.41
C LEU A 86 -25.54 2.34 -15.66
N LEU A 87 -25.28 1.94 -16.90
CA LEU A 87 -25.03 0.54 -17.27
C LEU A 87 -23.74 0.00 -16.62
N ALA A 88 -22.68 0.81 -16.59
CA ALA A 88 -21.39 0.44 -16.01
C ALA A 88 -21.35 0.54 -14.47
N LYS A 89 -22.37 1.13 -13.84
CA LYS A 89 -22.40 1.45 -12.40
C LYS A 89 -22.00 0.28 -11.49
N PRO A 90 -22.46 -0.97 -11.68
CA PRO A 90 -22.03 -2.08 -10.83
C PRO A 90 -20.52 -2.34 -10.94
N SER A 91 -19.98 -2.30 -12.16
CA SER A 91 -18.54 -2.49 -12.42
C SER A 91 -17.71 -1.34 -11.87
N LEU A 92 -18.14 -0.09 -12.06
CA LEU A 92 -17.49 1.10 -11.50
C LEU A 92 -17.48 1.09 -9.97
N THR A 93 -18.56 0.59 -9.35
CA THR A 93 -18.65 0.46 -7.88
C THR A 93 -17.66 -0.58 -7.36
N ARG A 94 -17.55 -1.75 -8.01
CA ARG A 94 -16.55 -2.78 -7.66
C ARG A 94 -15.12 -2.31 -7.91
N PHE A 95 -14.89 -1.53 -8.96
CA PHE A 95 -13.57 -0.96 -9.22
C PHE A 95 -13.18 0.04 -8.12
N LYS A 96 -14.10 0.94 -7.76
CA LYS A 96 -13.89 1.91 -6.68
C LYS A 96 -13.58 1.22 -5.34
N SER A 97 -14.25 0.11 -5.01
CA SER A 97 -13.97 -0.61 -3.76
C SER A 97 -12.58 -1.23 -3.72
N ARG A 98 -11.98 -1.59 -4.87
CA ARG A 98 -10.59 -2.10 -4.92
C ARG A 98 -9.55 -1.01 -4.65
N LEU A 99 -9.89 0.25 -4.93
CA LEU A 99 -9.03 1.41 -4.69
C LEU A 99 -9.28 2.05 -3.31
N ASP A 100 -10.25 1.53 -2.54
CA ASP A 100 -10.62 2.11 -1.26
C ASP A 100 -9.77 1.54 -0.12
N TYR A 101 -8.78 2.32 0.31
CA TYR A 101 -7.91 2.00 1.44
C TYR A 101 -8.66 1.79 2.78
N ARG A 102 -9.90 2.27 2.88
CA ARG A 102 -10.72 2.13 4.10
C ARG A 102 -11.14 0.68 4.39
N GLU A 103 -11.02 -0.23 3.41
CA GLU A 103 -11.28 -1.66 3.64
C GLU A 103 -10.30 -2.30 4.63
N TYR A 104 -9.07 -1.78 4.73
CA TYR A 104 -8.07 -2.20 5.71
C TYR A 104 -8.19 -1.42 7.04
N GLY A 105 -8.72 -0.20 7.01
CA GLY A 105 -9.15 0.58 8.18
C GLY A 105 -8.03 1.21 9.02
N ALA A 106 -6.89 0.55 9.15
CA ALA A 106 -5.71 1.06 9.82
C ALA A 106 -4.42 0.40 9.29
N ALA A 107 -3.33 1.15 9.27
CA ALA A 107 -2.02 0.62 8.91
C ALA A 107 -1.33 0.03 10.15
N PRO A 108 -0.72 -1.16 10.08
CA PRO A 108 0.03 -1.71 11.19
C PRO A 108 1.33 -0.93 11.44
N LEU A 109 1.58 -0.60 12.70
CA LEU A 109 2.85 -0.05 13.16
C LEU A 109 3.71 -1.20 13.68
N LEU A 110 4.67 -1.63 12.87
CA LEU A 110 5.60 -2.70 13.19
C LEU A 110 6.80 -2.16 13.99
N GLY A 111 7.50 -3.04 14.71
CA GLY A 111 8.69 -2.70 15.50
C GLY A 111 8.42 -2.27 16.95
N VAL A 112 7.18 -2.39 17.42
CA VAL A 112 6.80 -2.20 18.84
C VAL A 112 6.50 -3.56 19.49
N GLN A 113 6.57 -3.65 20.82
CA GLN A 113 6.34 -4.89 21.58
C GLN A 113 4.85 -5.22 21.74
N GLY A 114 4.08 -5.12 20.66
CA GLY A 114 2.65 -5.39 20.64
C GLY A 114 2.00 -5.06 19.30
N ILE A 115 0.69 -5.32 19.20
CA ILE A 115 -0.09 -4.98 18.01
C ILE A 115 -0.52 -3.52 18.12
N CYS A 116 0.06 -2.68 17.26
CA CYS A 116 -0.32 -1.27 17.16
C CYS A 116 -0.85 -1.01 15.75
N LEU A 117 -2.07 -0.47 15.66
CA LEU A 117 -2.68 -0.08 14.38
C LEU A 117 -2.92 1.43 14.38
N LYS A 118 -2.48 2.10 13.32
CA LYS A 118 -2.67 3.53 13.11
C LYS A 118 -3.82 3.76 12.13
N GLY A 119 -4.96 4.22 12.65
CA GLY A 119 -6.07 4.70 11.84
C GLY A 119 -5.81 6.08 11.24
N HIS A 120 -6.57 6.45 10.20
CA HIS A 120 -6.57 7.81 9.68
C HIS A 120 -7.43 8.73 10.57
N GLY A 121 -7.12 10.03 10.63
CA GLY A 121 -7.87 10.98 11.47
C GLY A 121 -9.36 11.13 11.09
N SER A 122 -9.73 10.70 9.87
CA SER A 122 -11.11 10.71 9.34
C SER A 122 -11.79 9.33 9.41
N SER A 123 -11.26 8.39 10.21
CA SER A 123 -11.81 7.04 10.35
C SER A 123 -13.27 7.05 10.79
N ASN A 124 -14.11 6.32 10.04
CA ASN A 124 -15.52 6.10 10.36
C ASN A 124 -15.74 4.72 11.00
N ALA A 125 -16.97 4.39 11.39
CA ALA A 125 -17.31 3.12 12.03
C ALA A 125 -16.83 1.89 11.24
N ARG A 126 -16.87 1.93 9.90
CA ARG A 126 -16.38 0.86 9.02
C ARG A 126 -14.85 0.71 9.12
N ALA A 127 -14.11 1.81 9.11
CA ALA A 127 -12.65 1.78 9.27
C ALA A 127 -12.24 1.21 10.63
N ILE A 128 -12.96 1.57 11.71
CA ILE A 128 -12.71 1.02 13.05
C ILE A 128 -13.00 -0.49 13.10
N TYR A 129 -14.12 -0.94 12.53
CA TYR A 129 -14.43 -2.37 12.44
C TYR A 129 -13.35 -3.14 11.66
N SER A 130 -12.92 -2.63 10.51
CA SER A 130 -11.83 -3.23 9.73
C SER A 130 -10.53 -3.31 10.51
N ALA A 131 -10.17 -2.25 11.25
CA ALA A 131 -8.96 -2.25 12.09
C ALA A 131 -9.03 -3.31 13.20
N LEU A 132 -10.19 -3.47 13.87
CA LEU A 132 -10.36 -4.52 14.89
C LEU A 132 -10.25 -5.92 14.30
N ARG A 133 -10.79 -6.14 13.09
CA ARG A 133 -10.64 -7.40 12.36
C ARG A 133 -9.17 -7.71 12.07
N VAL A 134 -8.41 -6.75 11.54
CA VAL A 134 -6.97 -6.89 11.29
C VAL A 134 -6.20 -7.15 12.59
N ALA A 135 -6.55 -6.46 13.68
CA ALA A 135 -5.92 -6.70 14.98
C ALA A 135 -6.15 -8.14 15.46
N LYS A 136 -7.37 -8.66 15.29
CA LYS A 136 -7.67 -10.06 15.60
C LYS A 136 -6.85 -11.03 14.75
N GLU A 137 -6.75 -10.79 13.44
CA GLU A 137 -5.93 -11.61 12.54
C GLU A 137 -4.46 -11.66 13.00
N PHE A 138 -3.92 -10.53 13.48
CA PHE A 138 -2.54 -10.46 13.99
C PHE A 138 -2.35 -11.18 15.33
N VAL A 139 -3.36 -11.18 16.19
CA VAL A 139 -3.35 -11.97 17.44
C VAL A 139 -3.37 -13.46 17.10
N ASP A 140 -4.29 -13.86 16.23
CA ASP A 140 -4.50 -15.26 15.88
C ASP A 140 -3.29 -15.85 15.14
N SER A 141 -2.57 -15.04 14.35
CA SER A 141 -1.35 -15.46 13.64
C SER A 141 -0.08 -15.48 14.50
N GLN A 142 -0.14 -15.04 15.77
CA GLN A 142 1.01 -14.95 16.67
C GLN A 142 2.20 -14.12 16.10
N LEU A 143 1.91 -13.17 15.22
CA LEU A 143 2.90 -12.42 14.44
C LEU A 143 3.97 -11.73 15.29
N ILE A 144 3.61 -11.20 16.47
CA ILE A 144 4.56 -10.55 17.38
C ILE A 144 5.59 -11.53 17.94
N ALA A 145 5.17 -12.77 18.24
CA ALA A 145 6.08 -13.80 18.76
C ALA A 145 7.10 -14.19 17.68
N GLU A 146 6.62 -14.44 16.46
CA GLU A 146 7.47 -14.79 15.32
C GLU A 146 8.47 -13.67 14.98
N PHE A 147 8.03 -12.42 14.95
CA PHE A 147 8.92 -11.27 14.74
C PHE A 147 9.98 -11.16 15.85
N THR A 148 9.60 -11.37 17.11
CA THR A 148 10.53 -11.30 18.23
C THR A 148 11.59 -12.39 18.15
N GLU A 149 11.24 -13.58 17.66
CA GLU A 149 12.18 -14.67 17.45
C GLU A 149 13.15 -14.36 16.30
N LYS A 150 12.62 -13.94 15.13
CA LYS A 150 13.42 -13.56 13.96
C LYS A 150 14.36 -12.38 14.16
N MET A 151 14.03 -11.46 15.09
CA MET A 151 14.90 -10.32 15.41
C MET A 151 16.05 -10.67 16.37
N LYS A 152 16.02 -11.87 16.99
CA LYS A 152 17.08 -12.35 17.90
C LYS A 152 18.13 -13.21 17.20
N SER A 153 17.77 -13.83 16.07
CA SER A 153 18.67 -14.59 15.18
C SER A 153 19.50 -13.66 14.32
#